data_AF-G2KQ65-F1
#
_entry.id   AF-G2KQ65-F1
#
_cell.length_a   1.000
_cell.length_b   1.000
_cell.length_c   1.000
_cell.angle_alpha   90.00
_cell.angle_beta   90.00
_cell.angle_gamma   90.00
#
_symmetry.space_group_name_H-M   'P 1'
#
loop_
_entity.id
_entity.type
_entity.pdbx_description
1 polymer ?
#
loop_
_entity_poly.entity_id
_entity_poly.type
_entity_poly.pdbx_seq_one_letter_code
_entity_poly.pdbx_strand_id
1 'polypeptide(L)'
;MTKESVKAMREYRAAFMTVLGHLDAEGVAMDKAHRVLGVTKREFNKCALAAAVATWDASMDDVVALEKKNSVLGRGMLLAQLGNVHEVLVLLGADVSSDAGFAALGITKQVFDMECREAVLGALMMVETGGVQMAVQYGDWDFVNNVYRCMCAGGISPSQDQIYKDAGLKSRAHFEAVYADCKDKAARIRSEAICPLNHNPS
;
A
#
# COMPACT_ATOMS: atom_id res chain seq x y z
N MET A 1 25.34 10.38 1.29
CA MET A 1 24.05 11.10 1.36
C MET A 1 23.82 11.50 2.82
N THR A 2 23.51 12.77 3.12
CA THR A 2 23.40 13.27 4.51
C THR A 2 22.01 13.00 5.10
N LYS A 3 21.86 13.04 6.44
CA LYS A 3 20.55 12.91 7.10
C LYS A 3 19.53 13.95 6.62
N GLU A 4 19.99 15.16 6.31
CA GLU A 4 19.16 16.23 5.75
C GLU A 4 18.74 15.93 4.31
N SER A 5 19.64 15.41 3.46
CA SER A 5 19.27 14.98 2.11
C SER A 5 18.23 13.85 2.13
N VAL A 6 18.33 12.91 3.08
CA VAL A 6 17.32 11.85 3.25
C VAL A 6 15.97 12.42 3.69
N LYS A 7 15.95 13.40 4.62
CA LYS A 7 14.72 14.08 5.04
C LYS A 7 14.06 14.83 3.89
N ALA A 8 14.84 15.62 3.13
CA ALA A 8 14.34 16.33 1.95
C ALA A 8 13.80 15.38 0.88
N MET A 9 14.47 14.24 0.64
CA MET A 9 13.99 13.20 -0.27
C MET A 9 12.66 12.58 0.20
N ARG A 10 12.48 12.38 1.51
CA ARG A 10 11.22 11.87 2.08
C ARG A 10 10.07 12.86 1.94
N GLU A 11 10.31 14.15 2.17
CA GLU A 11 9.33 15.22 1.97
C GLU A 11 8.98 15.36 0.48
N TYR A 12 9.99 15.29 -0.39
CA TYR A 12 9.80 15.30 -1.85
C TYR A 12 8.99 14.09 -2.33
N ARG A 13 9.26 12.89 -1.79
CA ARG A 13 8.48 11.68 -2.06
C ARG A 13 7.02 11.86 -1.66
N ALA A 14 6.75 12.34 -0.45
CA ALA A 14 5.38 12.55 0.03
C ALA A 14 4.63 13.54 -0.86
N ALA A 15 5.27 14.66 -1.21
CA ALA A 15 4.71 15.64 -2.13
C ALA A 15 4.47 15.04 -3.53
N PHE A 16 5.43 14.31 -4.09
CA PHE A 16 5.32 13.72 -5.41
C PHE A 16 4.22 12.65 -5.49
N MET A 17 4.17 11.72 -4.52
CA MET A 17 3.10 10.71 -4.45
C MET A 17 1.72 11.34 -4.22
N THR A 18 1.64 12.42 -3.45
CA THR A 18 0.39 13.18 -3.26
C THR A 18 -0.07 13.82 -4.57
N VAL A 19 0.85 14.43 -5.32
CA VAL A 19 0.57 14.97 -6.65
C VAL A 19 0.10 13.88 -7.61
N LEU A 20 0.75 12.71 -7.62
CA LEU A 20 0.30 11.57 -8.43
C LEU A 20 -1.12 11.12 -8.04
N GLY A 21 -1.41 11.03 -6.74
CA GLY A 21 -2.74 10.68 -6.24
C GLY A 21 -3.82 11.69 -6.65
N HIS A 22 -3.50 13.00 -6.66
CA HIS A 22 -4.41 14.03 -7.17
C HIS A 22 -4.63 13.91 -8.68
N LEU A 23 -3.57 13.70 -9.45
CA LEU A 23 -3.68 13.51 -10.89
C LEU A 23 -4.53 12.28 -11.24
N ASP A 24 -4.39 11.19 -10.48
CA ASP A 24 -5.22 9.98 -10.64
C ASP A 24 -6.69 10.26 -10.31
N ALA A 25 -6.96 10.96 -9.20
CA ALA A 25 -8.32 11.38 -8.81
C ALA A 25 -8.98 12.31 -9.84
N GLU A 26 -8.19 13.11 -10.56
CA GLU A 26 -8.65 13.97 -11.66
C GLU A 26 -8.79 13.21 -12.99
N GLY A 27 -8.49 11.91 -13.03
CA GLY A 27 -8.55 11.09 -14.25
C GLY A 27 -7.45 11.40 -15.25
N VAL A 28 -6.36 12.04 -14.81
CA VAL A 28 -5.20 12.32 -15.67
C VAL A 28 -4.46 11.01 -15.90
N ALA A 29 -4.45 10.55 -17.16
CA ALA A 29 -3.64 9.41 -17.54
C ALA A 29 -2.16 9.69 -17.20
N MET A 30 -1.54 8.80 -16.43
CA MET A 30 -0.21 9.05 -15.84
C MET A 30 0.90 9.22 -16.90
N ASP A 31 0.74 8.64 -18.09
CA ASP A 31 1.64 8.88 -19.23
C ASP A 31 1.62 10.35 -19.70
N LYS A 32 0.58 11.11 -19.35
CA LYS A 32 0.40 12.54 -19.63
C LYS A 32 0.69 13.44 -18.43
N ALA A 33 0.88 12.89 -17.22
CA ALA A 33 1.13 13.64 -15.98
C ALA A 33 2.25 14.67 -16.12
N HIS A 34 3.36 14.30 -16.75
CA HIS A 34 4.50 15.21 -17.00
C HIS A 34 4.10 16.49 -17.75
N ARG A 35 3.14 16.41 -18.69
CA ARG A 35 2.66 17.57 -19.45
C ARG A 35 1.81 18.50 -18.60
N VAL A 36 0.94 17.93 -17.77
CA VAL A 36 0.09 18.69 -16.83
C VAL A 36 0.96 19.41 -15.80
N LEU A 37 2.03 18.76 -15.35
CA LEU A 37 2.98 19.33 -14.39
C LEU A 37 3.99 20.31 -15.01
N GLY A 38 3.98 20.52 -16.33
CA GLY A 38 4.90 21.43 -17.01
C GLY A 38 6.38 21.02 -16.95
N VAL A 39 6.66 19.72 -16.78
CA VAL A 39 8.02 19.17 -16.70
C VAL A 39 8.31 18.23 -17.87
N THR A 40 9.59 17.97 -18.14
CA THR A 40 9.93 16.97 -19.15
C THR A 40 9.60 15.55 -18.66
N LYS A 41 9.28 14.63 -19.59
CA LYS A 41 9.09 13.21 -19.26
C LYS A 41 10.30 12.60 -18.53
N ARG A 42 11.51 13.06 -18.87
CA ARG A 42 12.75 12.61 -18.23
C ARG A 42 12.84 13.04 -16.76
N GLU A 43 12.48 14.29 -16.46
CA GLU A 43 12.47 14.79 -15.08
C GLU A 43 11.41 14.09 -14.26
N PHE A 44 10.19 14.00 -14.79
CA PHE A 44 9.09 13.26 -14.16
C PHE A 44 9.51 11.82 -13.80
N ASN A 45 10.13 11.11 -14.76
CA ASN A 45 10.59 9.74 -14.55
C ASN A 45 11.65 9.62 -13.45
N LYS A 46 12.59 10.58 -13.37
CA LYS A 46 13.60 10.60 -12.30
C LYS A 46 12.96 10.82 -10.93
N CYS A 47 12.00 11.74 -10.84
CA CYS A 47 11.28 12.05 -9.60
C CYS A 47 10.44 10.85 -9.14
N ALA A 48 9.74 10.20 -10.06
CA ALA A 48 8.98 9.00 -9.79
C ALA A 48 9.88 7.86 -9.31
N LEU A 49 11.00 7.61 -9.98
CA LEU A 49 11.94 6.57 -9.57
C LEU A 49 12.53 6.85 -8.19
N ALA A 50 12.95 8.09 -7.93
CA ALA A 50 13.44 8.51 -6.62
C ALA A 50 12.38 8.34 -5.52
N ALA A 51 11.11 8.63 -5.81
CA ALA A 51 10.01 8.41 -4.88
C ALA A 51 9.76 6.92 -4.63
N ALA A 52 9.86 6.06 -5.66
CA ALA A 52 9.76 4.61 -5.50
C ALA A 52 10.89 4.03 -4.63
N VAL A 53 12.14 4.40 -4.90
CA VAL A 53 13.31 3.99 -4.07
C VAL A 53 13.12 4.44 -2.62
N ALA A 54 12.77 5.70 -2.40
CA ALA A 54 12.55 6.20 -1.05
C ALA A 54 11.32 5.57 -0.36
N THR A 55 10.33 5.10 -1.12
CA THR A 55 9.18 4.35 -0.59
C THR A 55 9.61 2.96 -0.17
N TRP A 56 10.37 2.26 -1.02
CA TRP A 56 10.96 0.96 -0.74
C TRP A 56 11.81 0.98 0.53
N ASP A 57 12.80 1.87 0.61
CA ASP A 57 13.71 1.96 1.76
C ASP A 57 12.95 2.16 3.08
N ALA A 58 11.93 3.03 3.08
CA ALA A 58 11.10 3.25 4.25
C ALA A 58 10.20 2.06 4.58
N SER A 59 9.69 1.36 3.56
CA SER A 59 8.88 0.16 3.75
C SER A 59 9.69 -0.93 4.45
N MET A 60 10.97 -1.10 4.08
CA MET A 60 11.88 -2.04 4.71
C MET A 60 12.20 -1.66 6.17
N ASP A 61 12.42 -0.38 6.45
CA ASP A 61 12.53 0.13 7.83
C ASP A 61 11.25 -0.18 8.64
N ASP A 62 10.08 -0.01 8.01
CA ASP A 62 8.77 -0.25 8.62
C ASP A 62 8.52 -1.75 8.86
N VAL A 63 8.93 -2.66 7.97
CA VAL A 63 8.85 -4.12 8.17
C VAL A 63 9.54 -4.53 9.48
N VAL A 64 10.78 -4.08 9.69
CA VAL A 64 11.55 -4.39 10.91
C VAL A 64 10.88 -3.83 12.17
N ALA A 65 10.24 -2.66 12.06
CA ALA A 65 9.48 -2.09 13.16
C ALA A 65 8.15 -2.82 13.40
N LEU A 66 7.52 -3.32 12.33
CA LEU A 66 6.25 -4.02 12.36
C LEU A 66 6.36 -5.41 12.98
N GLU A 67 7.42 -6.15 12.66
CA GLU A 67 7.71 -7.45 13.28
C GLU A 67 7.78 -7.33 14.81
N LYS A 68 8.36 -6.24 15.32
CA LYS A 68 8.50 -5.99 16.77
C LYS A 68 7.19 -5.58 17.44
N LYS A 69 6.29 -4.91 16.71
CA LYS A 69 5.06 -4.30 17.28
C LYS A 69 3.79 -5.06 16.95
N ASN A 70 3.86 -6.03 16.02
CA ASN A 70 2.73 -6.71 15.41
C ASN A 70 1.57 -5.76 15.04
N SER A 71 1.90 -4.62 14.44
CA SER A 71 0.93 -3.54 14.23
C SER A 71 0.06 -3.78 13.01
N VAL A 72 -1.25 -3.88 13.25
CA VAL A 72 -2.31 -3.97 12.24
C VAL A 72 -2.24 -2.84 11.23
N LEU A 73 -2.04 -1.62 11.73
CA LEU A 73 -1.96 -0.43 10.89
C LEU A 73 -0.77 -0.52 9.95
N GLY A 74 0.44 -0.76 10.46
CA GLY A 74 1.61 -0.72 9.58
C GLY A 74 1.59 -1.83 8.52
N ARG A 75 0.94 -2.98 8.75
CA ARG A 75 0.77 -4.00 7.69
C ARG A 75 -0.07 -3.49 6.52
N GLY A 76 -1.14 -2.76 6.80
CA GLY A 76 -1.94 -2.12 5.73
C GLY A 76 -1.15 -1.05 4.96
N MET A 77 -0.29 -0.28 5.66
CA MET A 77 0.55 0.74 5.04
C MET A 77 1.60 0.09 4.14
N LEU A 78 2.23 -0.98 4.62
CA LEU A 78 3.22 -1.75 3.89
C LEU A 78 2.66 -2.28 2.56
N LEU A 79 1.47 -2.89 2.58
CA LEU A 79 0.81 -3.35 1.35
C LEU A 79 0.62 -2.24 0.32
N ALA A 80 0.11 -1.09 0.77
CA ALA A 80 -0.11 0.06 -0.10
C ALA A 80 1.22 0.61 -0.65
N GLN A 81 2.27 0.68 0.17
CA GLN A 81 3.59 1.15 -0.23
C GLN A 81 4.24 0.21 -1.26
N LEU A 82 4.22 -1.10 -1.03
CA LEU A 82 4.77 -2.08 -1.97
C LEU A 82 4.03 -2.07 -3.32
N GLY A 83 2.69 -2.00 -3.29
CA GLY A 83 1.88 -1.84 -4.51
C GLY A 83 2.23 -0.56 -5.28
N ASN A 84 2.40 0.57 -4.58
CA ASN A 84 2.78 1.84 -5.20
C ASN A 84 4.19 1.80 -5.82
N VAL A 85 5.16 1.14 -5.16
CA VAL A 85 6.52 0.96 -5.73
C VAL A 85 6.43 0.21 -7.05
N HIS A 86 5.71 -0.92 -7.08
CA HIS A 86 5.55 -1.72 -8.30
C HIS A 86 4.87 -0.93 -9.41
N GLU A 87 3.78 -0.20 -9.14
CA GLU A 87 3.09 0.59 -10.15
C GLU A 87 3.97 1.69 -10.74
N VAL A 88 4.78 2.36 -9.91
CA VAL A 88 5.75 3.33 -10.41
C VAL A 88 6.79 2.65 -11.31
N LEU A 89 7.30 1.48 -10.94
CA LEU A 89 8.23 0.75 -11.81
C LEU A 89 7.59 0.40 -13.17
N VAL A 90 6.37 -0.16 -13.16
CA VAL A 90 5.60 -0.47 -14.38
C VAL A 90 5.40 0.78 -15.24
N LEU A 91 4.99 1.89 -14.63
CA LEU A 91 4.76 3.16 -15.31
C LEU A 91 6.00 3.67 -16.03
N LEU A 92 7.17 3.49 -15.41
CA LEU A 92 8.44 3.90 -15.97
C LEU A 92 8.94 2.98 -17.08
N GLY A 93 8.19 1.92 -17.41
CA GLY A 93 8.58 0.91 -18.38
C GLY A 93 9.68 -0.01 -17.87
N ALA A 94 9.83 -0.14 -16.55
CA ALA A 94 10.74 -1.11 -15.96
C ALA A 94 10.30 -2.52 -16.34
N ASP A 95 11.26 -3.38 -16.66
CA ASP A 95 10.99 -4.80 -16.87
C ASP A 95 10.77 -5.49 -15.53
N VAL A 96 9.55 -5.39 -15.01
CA VAL A 96 9.13 -6.01 -13.73
C VAL A 96 9.11 -7.53 -13.78
N SER A 97 9.42 -8.15 -14.94
CA SER A 97 9.56 -9.60 -15.07
C SER A 97 10.98 -10.10 -14.80
N SER A 98 11.97 -9.21 -14.69
CA SER A 98 13.38 -9.54 -14.44
C SER A 98 14.03 -8.63 -13.39
N ASP A 99 15.24 -8.99 -12.95
CA ASP A 99 16.03 -8.17 -12.01
C ASP A 99 16.35 -6.77 -12.56
N ALA A 100 16.36 -6.60 -13.88
CA ALA A 100 16.64 -5.32 -14.51
C ALA A 100 15.60 -4.25 -14.13
N GLY A 101 14.34 -4.61 -13.93
CA GLY A 101 13.29 -3.68 -13.48
C GLY A 101 13.45 -3.20 -12.04
N PHE A 102 14.19 -3.93 -11.21
CA PHE A 102 14.37 -3.66 -9.78
C PHE A 102 15.77 -3.12 -9.43
N ALA A 103 16.67 -3.05 -10.41
CA ALA A 103 18.05 -2.60 -10.21
C ALA A 103 18.16 -1.23 -9.53
N ALA A 104 17.22 -0.32 -9.79
CA ALA A 104 17.18 1.00 -9.16
C ALA A 104 16.88 0.96 -7.65
N LEU A 105 16.18 -0.07 -7.18
CA LEU A 105 15.92 -0.33 -5.76
C LEU A 105 17.10 -1.04 -5.08
N GLY A 106 18.09 -1.51 -5.85
CA GLY A 106 19.24 -2.26 -5.32
C GLY A 106 18.90 -3.69 -4.86
N ILE A 107 17.82 -4.28 -5.38
CA ILE A 107 17.34 -5.62 -5.03
C ILE A 107 17.11 -6.47 -6.28
N THR A 108 16.94 -7.78 -6.09
CA THR A 108 16.45 -8.69 -7.13
C THR A 108 14.92 -8.72 -7.15
N LYS A 109 14.33 -9.16 -8.28
CA LYS A 109 12.88 -9.40 -8.38
C LYS A 109 12.43 -10.38 -7.30
N GLN A 110 13.20 -11.43 -7.05
CA GLN A 110 12.89 -12.44 -6.05
C GLN A 110 12.73 -11.85 -4.63
N VAL A 111 13.58 -10.90 -4.25
CA VAL A 111 13.46 -10.21 -2.95
C VAL A 111 12.15 -9.41 -2.91
N PHE A 112 11.85 -8.66 -3.97
CA PHE A 112 10.60 -7.89 -4.04
C PHE A 112 9.35 -8.78 -3.95
N ASP A 113 9.33 -9.89 -4.70
CA ASP A 113 8.22 -10.86 -4.69
C ASP A 113 8.02 -11.47 -3.28
N MET A 114 9.13 -11.78 -2.59
CA MET A 114 9.11 -12.34 -1.25
C MET A 114 8.49 -11.36 -0.24
N GLU A 115 8.94 -10.10 -0.23
CA GLU A 115 8.39 -9.06 0.65
C GLU A 115 6.90 -8.83 0.38
N CYS A 116 6.49 -8.81 -0.89
CA CYS A 116 5.07 -8.72 -1.25
C CYS A 116 4.27 -9.92 -0.71
N ARG A 117 4.80 -11.13 -0.83
CA ARG A 117 4.15 -12.35 -0.33
C ARG A 117 4.01 -12.32 1.19
N GLU A 118 5.04 -11.94 1.91
CA GLU A 118 5.05 -11.89 3.37
C GLU A 118 4.10 -10.80 3.89
N ALA A 119 4.10 -9.62 3.27
CA ALA A 119 3.16 -8.56 3.58
C ALA A 119 1.71 -9.01 3.38
N VAL A 120 1.42 -9.69 2.26
CA VAL A 120 0.09 -10.24 1.96
C VAL A 120 -0.32 -11.29 2.99
N LEU A 121 0.53 -12.28 3.27
CA LEU A 121 0.23 -13.32 4.25
C LEU A 121 -0.05 -12.72 5.63
N GLY A 122 0.83 -11.83 6.11
CA GLY A 122 0.66 -11.18 7.40
C GLY A 122 -0.62 -10.33 7.48
N ALA A 123 -1.00 -9.68 6.39
CA ALA A 123 -2.24 -8.92 6.30
C ALA A 123 -3.49 -9.82 6.31
N LEU A 124 -3.48 -10.91 5.53
CA LEU A 124 -4.58 -11.88 5.47
C LEU A 124 -4.79 -12.57 6.83
N MET A 125 -3.73 -12.99 7.52
CA MET A 125 -3.81 -13.62 8.84
C MET A 125 -4.44 -12.72 9.91
N MET A 126 -4.42 -11.40 9.69
CA MET A 126 -4.86 -10.42 10.66
C MET A 126 -6.25 -9.83 10.36
N VAL A 127 -6.88 -10.23 9.26
CA VAL A 127 -8.19 -9.70 8.89
C VAL A 127 -9.26 -10.06 9.92
N GLU A 128 -9.24 -11.27 10.48
CA GLU A 128 -10.24 -11.74 11.44
C GLU A 128 -10.10 -11.06 12.81
N THR A 129 -8.86 -10.77 13.24
CA THR A 129 -8.56 -10.25 14.57
C THR A 129 -8.41 -8.73 14.61
N GLY A 130 -8.00 -8.12 13.50
CA GLY A 130 -7.70 -6.69 13.39
C GLY A 130 -8.48 -5.94 12.30
N GLY A 131 -9.33 -6.62 11.52
CA GLY A 131 -10.00 -6.04 10.36
C GLY A 131 -10.89 -4.82 10.67
N VAL A 132 -11.57 -4.80 11.83
CA VAL A 132 -12.36 -3.63 12.28
C VAL A 132 -11.45 -2.42 12.52
N GLN A 133 -10.31 -2.62 13.19
CA GLN A 133 -9.34 -1.54 13.44
C GLN A 133 -8.74 -1.02 12.12
N MET A 134 -8.47 -1.91 11.15
CA MET A 134 -8.05 -1.51 9.81
C MET A 134 -9.13 -0.64 9.15
N ALA A 135 -10.38 -1.11 9.09
CA ALA A 135 -11.47 -0.39 8.44
C ALA A 135 -11.76 0.98 9.10
N VAL A 136 -11.66 1.09 10.43
CA VAL A 136 -11.80 2.37 11.16
C VAL A 136 -10.70 3.37 10.78
N GLN A 137 -9.48 2.92 10.46
CA GLN A 137 -8.35 3.81 10.18
C GLN A 137 -8.21 4.12 8.68
N TYR A 138 -8.40 3.14 7.81
CA TYR A 138 -8.28 3.29 6.36
C TYR A 138 -9.53 3.87 5.68
N GLY A 139 -10.69 3.82 6.36
CA GLY A 139 -11.95 4.27 5.75
C GLY A 139 -12.36 3.39 4.57
N ASP A 140 -13.07 3.97 3.61
CA ASP A 140 -13.55 3.24 2.43
C ASP A 140 -12.46 2.88 1.42
N TRP A 141 -11.20 3.27 1.67
CA TRP A 141 -10.06 2.76 0.91
C TRP A 141 -10.02 1.24 1.08
N ASP A 142 -10.41 0.55 0.03
CA ASP A 142 -10.69 -0.87 0.09
C ASP A 142 -9.38 -1.63 0.32
N PHE A 143 -9.11 -2.01 1.57
CA PHE A 143 -7.94 -2.80 1.95
C PHE A 143 -7.81 -4.06 1.10
N VAL A 144 -8.93 -4.64 0.66
CA VAL A 144 -8.99 -5.72 -0.32
C VAL A 144 -8.24 -5.35 -1.60
N ASN A 145 -8.45 -4.14 -2.14
CA ASN A 145 -7.74 -3.66 -3.32
C ASN A 145 -6.24 -3.47 -3.06
N ASN A 146 -5.85 -2.98 -1.87
CA ASN A 146 -4.42 -2.87 -1.52
C ASN A 146 -3.76 -4.25 -1.43
N VAL A 147 -4.44 -5.24 -0.84
CA VAL A 147 -4.00 -6.64 -0.83
C VAL A 147 -3.84 -7.13 -2.27
N TYR A 148 -4.82 -6.91 -3.14
CA TYR A 148 -4.78 -7.40 -4.53
C TYR A 148 -3.70 -6.73 -5.36
N ARG A 149 -3.50 -5.42 -5.22
CA ARG A 149 -2.41 -4.69 -5.87
C ARG A 149 -1.06 -5.24 -5.43
N CYS A 150 -0.86 -5.48 -4.13
CA CYS A 150 0.37 -6.07 -3.61
C CYS A 150 0.55 -7.53 -4.05
N MET A 151 -0.53 -8.32 -4.16
CA MET A 151 -0.49 -9.68 -4.72
C MET A 151 0.00 -9.65 -6.16
N CYS A 152 -0.62 -8.83 -7.01
CA CYS A 152 -0.23 -8.68 -8.41
C CYS A 152 1.23 -8.19 -8.54
N ALA A 153 1.64 -7.26 -7.67
CA ALA A 153 3.02 -6.77 -7.61
C ALA A 153 4.04 -7.88 -7.28
N GLY A 154 3.69 -8.82 -6.40
CA GLY A 154 4.51 -9.99 -6.08
C GLY A 154 4.33 -11.17 -7.03
N GLY A 155 3.65 -11.01 -8.17
CA GLY A 155 3.38 -12.09 -9.12
C GLY A 155 2.38 -13.14 -8.61
N ILE A 156 1.57 -12.81 -7.60
CA ILE A 156 0.57 -13.69 -7.00
C ILE A 156 -0.80 -13.36 -7.61
N SER A 157 -1.49 -14.35 -8.17
CA SER A 157 -2.85 -14.13 -8.66
C SER A 157 -3.83 -14.01 -7.48
N PRO A 158 -4.66 -12.96 -7.40
CA PRO A 158 -5.76 -12.89 -6.43
C PRO A 158 -6.76 -14.04 -6.53
N SER A 159 -6.84 -14.74 -7.67
CA SER A 159 -7.70 -15.92 -7.83
C SER A 159 -7.11 -17.20 -7.25
N GLN A 160 -5.87 -17.18 -6.76
CA GLN A 160 -5.18 -18.35 -6.24
C GLN A 160 -5.59 -18.61 -4.79
N ASP A 161 -6.39 -19.65 -4.55
CA ASP A 161 -6.90 -19.98 -3.21
C ASP A 161 -5.80 -20.35 -2.20
N GLN A 162 -4.62 -20.79 -2.66
CA GLN A 162 -3.59 -21.32 -1.77
C GLN A 162 -3.11 -20.29 -0.75
N ILE A 163 -2.91 -19.04 -1.14
CA ILE A 163 -2.41 -18.00 -0.23
C ILE A 163 -3.41 -17.64 0.88
N TYR A 164 -4.71 -17.72 0.59
CA TYR A 164 -5.75 -17.54 1.60
C TYR A 164 -5.75 -18.71 2.59
N LYS A 165 -5.60 -19.95 2.09
CA LYS A 165 -5.49 -21.14 2.93
C LYS A 165 -4.24 -21.12 3.81
N ASP A 166 -3.10 -20.70 3.26
CA ASP A 166 -1.85 -20.51 4.01
C ASP A 166 -2.02 -19.49 5.15
N ALA A 167 -2.88 -18.49 4.95
CA ALA A 167 -3.24 -17.50 5.97
C ALA A 167 -4.36 -17.95 6.93
N GLY A 168 -4.83 -19.19 6.85
CA GLY A 168 -5.89 -19.74 7.69
C GLY A 168 -7.32 -19.43 7.23
N LEU A 169 -7.50 -18.79 6.07
CA LEU A 169 -8.81 -18.46 5.49
C LEU A 169 -9.30 -19.60 4.58
N LYS A 170 -10.61 -19.74 4.44
CA LYS A 170 -11.20 -20.82 3.62
C LYS A 170 -11.05 -20.61 2.11
N SER A 171 -11.13 -19.36 1.66
CA SER A 171 -11.08 -18.96 0.26
C SER A 171 -10.94 -17.45 0.14
N ARG A 172 -10.75 -16.95 -1.09
CA ARG A 172 -10.90 -15.53 -1.40
C ARG A 172 -12.27 -14.97 -0.96
N ALA A 173 -13.36 -15.68 -1.23
CA ALA A 173 -14.70 -15.23 -0.88
C ALA A 173 -14.88 -15.12 0.65
N HIS A 174 -14.23 -16.01 1.42
CA HIS A 174 -14.20 -15.91 2.88
C HIS A 174 -13.51 -14.63 3.33
N PHE A 175 -12.36 -14.29 2.75
CA PHE A 175 -11.65 -13.04 3.02
C PHE A 175 -12.51 -11.80 2.75
N GLU A 176 -13.08 -11.70 1.54
CA GLU A 176 -13.92 -10.56 1.13
C GLU A 176 -15.14 -10.40 2.06
N ALA A 177 -15.80 -11.51 2.41
CA ALA A 177 -16.95 -11.49 3.32
C ALA A 177 -16.58 -11.06 4.76
N VAL A 178 -15.45 -11.57 5.29
CA VAL A 178 -14.96 -11.17 6.63
C VAL A 178 -14.62 -9.68 6.65
N TYR A 179 -13.97 -9.16 5.60
CA TYR A 179 -13.61 -7.75 5.56
C TYR A 179 -14.84 -6.85 5.37
N ALA A 180 -15.84 -7.26 4.60
CA ALA A 180 -17.12 -6.55 4.47
C ALA A 180 -17.82 -6.41 5.84
N ASP A 181 -17.90 -7.48 6.63
CA ASP A 181 -18.46 -7.41 7.99
C ASP A 181 -17.63 -6.49 8.91
N CYS A 182 -16.30 -6.47 8.76
CA CYS A 182 -15.43 -5.54 9.48
C CYS A 182 -15.73 -4.07 9.13
N LYS A 183 -16.00 -3.76 7.86
CA LYS A 183 -16.42 -2.42 7.41
C LYS A 183 -17.75 -2.01 8.04
N ASP A 184 -18.74 -2.90 8.05
CA ASP A 184 -20.05 -2.64 8.64
C ASP A 184 -19.96 -2.41 10.16
N LYS A 185 -19.08 -3.16 10.84
CA LYS A 185 -18.77 -2.94 12.27
C LYS A 185 -18.06 -1.61 12.49
N ALA A 186 -17.08 -1.27 11.66
CA ALA A 186 -16.37 0.01 11.75
C ALA A 186 -17.29 1.21 11.51
N ALA A 187 -18.22 1.11 10.55
CA ALA A 187 -19.22 2.14 10.29
C ALA A 187 -20.14 2.36 11.50
N ARG A 188 -20.59 1.26 12.15
CA ARG A 188 -21.37 1.33 13.40
C ARG A 188 -20.61 1.99 14.55
N ILE A 189 -19.36 1.61 14.77
CA ILE A 189 -18.51 2.23 15.80
C ILE A 189 -18.37 3.74 15.56
N ARG A 190 -18.18 4.16 14.30
CA ARG A 190 -18.11 5.58 13.95
C ARG A 190 -19.42 6.29 14.22
N SER A 191 -20.57 5.70 13.88
CA SER A 191 -21.88 6.30 14.16
C SER A 191 -22.20 6.39 15.66
N GLU A 192 -21.78 5.40 16.44
CA GLU A 192 -22.01 5.36 17.89
C GLU A 192 -21.05 6.27 18.67
N ALA A 193 -19.82 6.45 18.18
CA ALA A 193 -18.87 7.43 18.72
C ALA A 193 -19.33 8.89 18.48
N ILE A 194 -20.21 9.12 17.50
CA ILE A 194 -20.94 10.38 17.31
C ILE A 194 -22.22 10.34 18.17
N CYS A 195 -22.09 10.00 19.45
CA CYS A 195 -23.13 10.32 20.43
C CYS A 195 -22.85 11.74 20.95
N PRO A 196 -23.73 12.73 20.70
CA PRO A 196 -23.52 14.07 21.21
C PRO A 196 -23.49 14.02 22.73
N LEU A 197 -22.59 14.81 23.34
CA LEU A 197 -22.48 15.10 24.77
C LEU A 197 -23.74 15.74 25.39
N ASN A 198 -24.93 15.54 24.82
CA ASN A 198 -26.19 16.01 25.33
C ASN A 198 -26.87 14.94 26.20
N HIS A 199 -26.16 14.47 27.22
CA HIS A 199 -26.85 14.06 28.43
C HIS A 199 -27.18 15.35 29.20
N ASN A 200 -28.38 15.89 29.00
CA ASN A 200 -28.98 16.70 30.05
C ASN A 200 -29.24 15.74 31.24
N PRO A 201 -28.67 15.99 32.43
CA PRO A 201 -29.11 15.27 33.61
C PRO A 201 -30.58 15.60 33.85
N SER A 202 -31.38 14.55 34.05
CA SER A 202 -32.78 14.65 34.49
C SER A 202 -32.84 14.87 35.99
#